data_AF-A0A087GX57-F1
#
_entry.id   AF-A0A087GX57-F1
#
_cell.length_a   1.000
_cell.length_b   1.000
_cell.length_c   1.000
_cell.angle_alpha   90.00
_cell.angle_beta   90.00
_cell.angle_gamma   90.00
#
_symmetry.space_group_name_H-M   'P 1'
#
loop_
_entity.id
_entity.type
_entity.pdbx_description
1 polymer ?
#
loop_
_entity_poly.entity_id
_entity_poly.type
_entity_poly.pdbx_seq_one_letter_code
_entity_poly.pdbx_strand_id
1 'polypeptide(L)'
;MEVTEAKSKKAGGARLCCICNQRRPVLKRPKTLEQICRECFYEVFEEEIHQVIVGNRLFKSGERVAIGASGGKDSTVLAYVLSELNKRHNYGLDLFLLSIDEGITGYRDDSLETVKRNEIQYGLPLKIVSYKDLYGWTMDEIVKMIGLKNNCTFCGVFRRQALDRGAALLKVDKIVTGHNADDIAETVLLNILRGDIARLSRCTAITTGEDGPIPRCKPFKYTYEKEIVMYAYFKKLDYFSTECIYSPNAYRGFAREFIKDLERLRPRAILDIIKSGEDFRIATTTKMPEQGTCERCGYISSQKWCKACVLLEGLNRGLPKMGIGRSRAGDINGSDHKKATKAGSIVKSIESKQCGSLDF
;
A
#
# COMPACT_ATOMS: atom_id res chain seq x y z
N MET A 1 -49.86 -24.38 -43.87
CA MET A 1 -48.74 -25.25 -43.48
C MET A 1 -47.74 -24.41 -42.72
N GLU A 2 -47.99 -24.24 -41.42
CA GLU A 2 -47.04 -23.66 -40.49
C GLU A 2 -46.08 -24.76 -40.06
N VAL A 3 -44.78 -24.56 -40.30
CA VAL A 3 -43.72 -25.36 -39.71
C VAL A 3 -43.11 -24.51 -38.61
N THR A 4 -43.63 -24.65 -37.39
CA THR A 4 -43.04 -24.06 -36.19
C THR A 4 -41.90 -24.97 -35.71
N GLU A 5 -40.66 -24.57 -36.00
CA GLU A 5 -39.48 -25.18 -35.39
C GLU A 5 -39.46 -24.92 -33.88
N ALA A 6 -39.76 -25.96 -33.11
CA ALA A 6 -39.55 -25.98 -31.67
C ALA A 6 -38.03 -25.99 -31.39
N LYS A 7 -37.46 -24.82 -31.06
CA LYS A 7 -36.11 -24.72 -30.51
C LYS A 7 -36.05 -25.44 -29.16
N SER A 8 -35.49 -26.65 -29.18
CA SER A 8 -35.11 -27.42 -28.00
C SER A 8 -34.13 -26.60 -27.14
N LYS A 9 -34.60 -26.09 -26.00
CA LYS A 9 -33.73 -25.53 -24.96
C LYS A 9 -32.89 -26.66 -24.39
N LYS A 10 -31.62 -26.76 -24.79
CA LYS A 10 -30.64 -27.60 -24.09
C LYS A 10 -30.58 -27.13 -22.62
N ALA A 11 -31.13 -27.93 -21.72
CA ALA A 11 -30.91 -27.80 -20.29
C ALA A 11 -29.43 -28.10 -20.01
N GLY A 12 -28.58 -27.08 -20.10
CA GLY A 12 -27.18 -27.20 -19.70
C GLY A 12 -27.13 -27.53 -18.21
N GLY A 13 -26.64 -28.73 -17.88
CA GLY A 13 -26.43 -29.14 -16.50
C GLY A 13 -25.69 -28.06 -15.72
N ALA A 14 -26.18 -27.72 -14.53
CA ALA A 14 -25.59 -26.66 -13.71
C ALA A 14 -24.10 -26.97 -13.51
N ARG A 15 -23.22 -26.09 -13.99
CA ARG A 15 -21.76 -26.23 -13.80
C ARG A 15 -21.49 -26.33 -12.30
N LEU A 16 -20.70 -27.32 -11.89
CA LEU A 16 -20.28 -27.51 -10.50
C LEU A 16 -18.95 -26.79 -10.26
N CYS A 17 -18.64 -26.51 -9.00
CA CYS A 17 -17.36 -25.96 -8.57
C CYS A 17 -16.23 -26.87 -9.04
N CYS A 18 -15.23 -26.31 -9.73
CA CYS A 18 -14.14 -27.10 -10.30
C CYS A 18 -13.16 -27.68 -9.27
N ILE A 19 -13.28 -27.32 -7.98
CA ILE A 19 -12.44 -27.85 -6.89
C ILE A 19 -13.17 -29.01 -6.20
N CYS A 20 -14.34 -28.77 -5.62
CA CYS A 20 -15.03 -29.81 -4.85
C CYS A 20 -15.98 -30.69 -5.68
N ASN A 21 -16.35 -30.30 -6.90
CA ASN A 21 -17.34 -31.00 -7.74
C ASN A 21 -18.69 -31.30 -7.05
N GLN A 22 -19.03 -30.58 -5.98
CA GLN A 22 -20.26 -30.82 -5.18
C GLN A 22 -21.21 -29.62 -5.21
N ARG A 23 -20.67 -28.42 -4.98
CA ARG A 23 -21.45 -27.18 -4.85
C ARG A 23 -21.47 -26.40 -6.15
N ARG A 24 -22.52 -25.59 -6.35
CA ARG A 24 -22.57 -24.64 -7.48
C ARG A 24 -21.53 -23.53 -7.27
N PRO A 25 -20.79 -23.13 -8.31
CA PRO A 25 -19.86 -22.02 -8.21
C PRO A 25 -20.64 -20.72 -8.03
N VAL A 26 -20.11 -19.83 -7.18
CA VAL A 26 -20.72 -18.53 -6.88
C VAL A 26 -19.85 -17.36 -7.35
N LEU A 27 -18.60 -17.64 -7.70
CA LEU A 27 -17.65 -16.65 -8.20
C LEU A 27 -16.74 -17.27 -9.26
N LYS A 28 -16.15 -16.40 -10.08
CA LYS A 28 -15.05 -16.71 -10.97
C LYS A 28 -13.81 -16.00 -10.44
N ARG A 29 -12.76 -16.74 -10.10
CA ARG A 29 -11.53 -16.17 -9.54
C ARG A 29 -10.90 -15.20 -10.53
N PRO A 30 -10.64 -13.94 -10.17
CA PRO A 30 -9.94 -12.98 -11.04
C PRO A 30 -8.56 -13.47 -11.48
N LYS A 31 -7.83 -14.14 -10.58
CA LYS A 31 -6.45 -14.59 -10.79
C LYS A 31 -6.34 -15.78 -11.77
N THR A 32 -7.20 -16.79 -11.62
CA THR A 32 -7.10 -18.07 -12.35
C THR A 32 -8.24 -18.31 -13.35
N LEU A 33 -9.31 -17.51 -13.29
CA LEU A 33 -10.55 -17.68 -14.05
C LEU A 33 -11.37 -18.93 -13.69
N GLU A 34 -11.00 -19.64 -12.62
CA GLU A 34 -11.68 -20.82 -12.10
C GLU A 34 -13.05 -20.46 -11.51
N GLN A 35 -14.06 -21.29 -11.77
CA GLN A 35 -15.40 -21.14 -11.21
C GLN A 35 -15.54 -22.01 -9.96
N ILE A 36 -15.63 -21.37 -8.80
CA ILE A 36 -15.59 -22.07 -7.50
C ILE A 36 -16.72 -21.67 -6.56
N CYS A 37 -17.06 -22.57 -5.63
CA CYS A 37 -18.02 -22.29 -4.57
C CYS A 37 -17.36 -21.44 -3.47
N ARG A 38 -18.18 -20.93 -2.55
CA ARG A 38 -17.75 -19.99 -1.51
C ARG A 38 -16.72 -20.60 -0.55
N GLU A 39 -16.93 -21.84 -0.15
CA GLU A 39 -16.11 -22.52 0.85
C GLU A 39 -14.75 -22.89 0.27
N CYS A 40 -14.72 -23.44 -0.94
CA CYS A 40 -13.45 -23.67 -1.64
C CYS A 40 -12.68 -22.37 -1.90
N PHE A 41 -13.38 -21.25 -2.10
CA PHE A 41 -12.71 -19.96 -2.21
C PHE A 41 -12.05 -19.53 -0.90
N TYR A 42 -12.70 -19.70 0.25
CA TYR A 42 -12.08 -19.39 1.53
C TYR A 42 -10.82 -20.22 1.77
N GLU A 43 -10.93 -21.54 1.56
CA GLU A 43 -9.81 -22.47 1.75
C GLU A 43 -8.63 -22.07 0.84
N VAL A 44 -8.85 -21.92 -0.46
CA VAL A 44 -7.77 -21.58 -1.39
C VAL A 44 -7.21 -20.19 -1.15
N PHE A 45 -8.04 -19.20 -0.85
CA PHE A 45 -7.58 -17.84 -0.56
C PHE A 45 -6.67 -17.81 0.66
N GLU A 46 -7.10 -18.44 1.77
CA GLU A 46 -6.33 -18.51 3.01
C GLU A 46 -5.07 -19.38 2.87
N GLU A 47 -5.17 -20.50 2.14
CA GLU A 47 -4.04 -21.42 1.90
C GLU A 47 -2.96 -20.76 1.03
N GLU A 48 -3.33 -20.03 -0.02
CA GLU A 48 -2.35 -19.28 -0.83
C GLU A 48 -1.57 -18.27 0.02
N ILE A 49 -2.24 -17.59 0.96
CA ILE A 49 -1.61 -16.65 1.89
C ILE A 49 -0.73 -17.38 2.90
N HIS A 50 -1.18 -18.53 3.42
CA HIS A 50 -0.39 -19.41 4.29
C HIS A 50 0.92 -19.83 3.60
N GLN A 51 0.85 -20.27 2.35
CA GLN A 51 2.02 -20.69 1.58
C GLN A 51 2.99 -19.52 1.34
N VAL A 52 2.49 -18.31 1.13
CA VAL A 52 3.33 -17.10 1.04
C VAL A 52 4.04 -16.83 2.37
N ILE A 53 3.33 -16.94 3.49
CA ILE A 53 3.90 -16.72 4.83
C ILE A 53 5.01 -17.74 5.13
N VAL A 54 4.73 -19.03 4.94
CA VAL A 54 5.65 -20.13 5.27
C VAL A 54 6.82 -20.19 4.29
N GLY A 55 6.55 -20.09 2.98
CA GLY A 55 7.57 -20.14 1.94
C GLY A 55 8.60 -19.03 2.05
N ASN A 56 8.21 -17.86 2.58
CA ASN A 56 9.12 -16.73 2.81
C ASN A 56 9.57 -16.60 4.27
N ARG A 57 9.19 -17.54 5.15
CA ARG A 57 9.52 -17.53 6.59
C ARG A 57 9.23 -16.17 7.25
N LEU A 58 8.06 -15.59 6.94
CA LEU A 58 7.73 -14.22 7.37
C LEU A 58 7.69 -14.06 8.88
N PHE A 59 7.37 -15.12 9.62
CA PHE A 59 7.23 -15.11 11.07
C PHE A 59 7.99 -16.24 11.74
N LYS A 60 8.32 -16.03 13.02
CA LYS A 60 8.79 -17.06 13.95
C LYS A 60 7.78 -17.18 15.09
N SER A 61 7.67 -18.39 15.65
CA SER A 61 6.78 -18.61 16.79
C SER A 61 7.21 -17.76 17.99
N GLY A 62 6.25 -17.18 18.70
CA GLY A 62 6.48 -16.26 19.81
C GLY A 62 6.71 -14.79 19.41
N GLU A 63 6.79 -14.47 18.11
CA GLU A 63 6.93 -13.08 17.67
C GLU A 63 5.65 -12.26 17.94
N ARG A 64 5.87 -11.01 18.36
CA ARG A 64 4.83 -9.99 18.52
C ARG A 64 4.70 -9.22 17.21
N VAL A 65 3.49 -9.17 16.66
CA VAL A 65 3.25 -8.69 15.29
C VAL A 65 2.14 -7.65 15.28
N ALA A 66 2.48 -6.42 14.84
CA ALA A 66 1.50 -5.36 14.65
C ALA A 66 0.92 -5.38 13.24
N ILE A 67 -0.40 -5.48 13.12
CA ILE A 67 -1.14 -5.36 11.87
C ILE A 67 -1.51 -3.89 11.69
N GLY A 68 -1.04 -3.27 10.61
CA GLY A 68 -1.41 -1.91 10.25
C GLY A 68 -2.90 -1.82 9.90
N ALA A 69 -3.69 -1.25 10.80
CA ALA A 69 -5.14 -1.17 10.72
C ALA A 69 -5.59 0.21 10.22
N SER A 70 -5.91 0.32 8.93
CA SER A 70 -6.50 1.54 8.37
C SER A 70 -8.02 1.57 8.51
N GLY A 71 -8.66 0.45 8.86
CA GLY A 71 -10.12 0.31 8.86
C GLY A 71 -10.69 0.01 7.46
N GLY A 72 -9.85 0.05 6.43
CA GLY A 72 -10.22 -0.34 5.07
C GLY A 72 -10.18 -1.84 4.85
N LYS A 73 -10.80 -2.28 3.73
CA LYS A 73 -10.97 -3.68 3.34
C LYS A 73 -9.69 -4.53 3.48
N ASP A 74 -8.56 -4.04 2.98
CA ASP A 74 -7.33 -4.84 2.91
C ASP A 74 -6.76 -5.11 4.30
N SER A 75 -6.75 -4.09 5.16
CA SER A 75 -6.30 -4.23 6.54
C SER A 75 -7.24 -5.08 7.40
N THR A 76 -8.55 -4.98 7.19
CA THR A 76 -9.55 -5.80 7.89
C THR A 76 -9.43 -7.27 7.49
N VAL A 77 -9.35 -7.57 6.19
CA VAL A 77 -9.19 -8.94 5.69
C VAL A 77 -7.85 -9.52 6.16
N LEU A 78 -6.78 -8.72 6.18
CA LEU A 78 -5.49 -9.15 6.72
C LEU A 78 -5.57 -9.52 8.20
N ALA A 79 -6.23 -8.69 9.02
CA ALA A 79 -6.42 -8.98 10.44
C ALA A 79 -7.21 -10.28 10.66
N TYR A 80 -8.30 -10.47 9.90
CA TYR A 80 -9.12 -11.68 9.96
C TYR A 80 -8.32 -12.93 9.54
N VAL A 81 -7.72 -12.91 8.35
CA VAL A 81 -7.00 -14.07 7.80
C VAL A 81 -5.80 -14.43 8.67
N LEU A 82 -5.03 -13.44 9.14
CA LEU A 82 -3.87 -13.74 9.98
C LEU A 82 -4.29 -14.33 11.33
N SER A 83 -5.43 -13.90 11.88
CA SER A 83 -6.00 -14.49 13.11
C SER A 83 -6.45 -15.94 12.89
N GLU A 84 -7.14 -16.22 11.77
CA GLU A 84 -7.58 -17.57 11.41
C GLU A 84 -6.40 -18.50 11.15
N LEU A 85 -5.38 -18.05 10.41
CA LEU A 85 -4.18 -18.84 10.13
C LEU A 85 -3.34 -19.07 11.39
N ASN A 86 -3.22 -18.06 12.27
CA ASN A 86 -2.52 -18.21 13.55
C ASN A 86 -3.16 -19.31 14.41
N LYS A 87 -4.50 -19.37 14.46
CA LYS A 87 -5.24 -20.43 15.17
C LYS A 87 -5.13 -21.78 14.47
N ARG A 88 -5.39 -21.85 13.16
CA ARG A 88 -5.45 -23.09 12.38
C ARG A 88 -4.11 -23.80 12.29
N HIS A 89 -3.02 -23.05 12.07
CA HIS A 89 -1.68 -23.60 11.88
C HIS A 89 -0.77 -23.43 13.10
N ASN A 90 -1.31 -22.90 14.21
CA ASN A 90 -0.59 -22.67 15.46
C ASN A 90 0.75 -21.93 15.25
N TYR A 91 0.72 -20.79 14.54
CA TYR A 91 1.92 -19.99 14.34
C TYR A 91 2.51 -19.50 15.68
N GLY A 92 1.67 -19.31 16.70
CA GLY A 92 2.09 -18.83 18.01
C GLY A 92 2.45 -17.34 17.99
N LEU A 93 1.78 -16.55 17.16
CA LEU A 93 1.98 -15.11 17.07
C LEU A 93 1.13 -14.37 18.09
N ASP A 94 1.71 -13.33 18.68
CA ASP A 94 1.01 -12.36 19.51
C ASP A 94 0.61 -11.16 18.64
N LEU A 95 -0.67 -11.10 18.25
CA LEU A 95 -1.18 -10.19 17.22
C LEU A 95 -1.77 -8.93 17.83
N PHE A 96 -1.37 -7.76 17.31
CA PHE A 96 -1.85 -6.44 17.72
C PHE A 96 -2.40 -5.68 16.52
N LEU A 97 -3.38 -4.80 16.75
CA LEU A 97 -3.77 -3.79 15.77
C LEU A 97 -3.01 -2.49 16.05
N LEU A 98 -2.42 -1.90 15.01
CA LEU A 98 -1.79 -0.58 15.08
C LEU A 98 -2.43 0.35 14.05
N SER A 99 -3.09 1.38 14.54
CA SER A 99 -3.84 2.35 13.73
C SER A 99 -3.24 3.75 13.89
N ILE A 100 -3.18 4.49 12.77
CA ILE A 100 -2.64 5.85 12.75
C ILE A 100 -3.80 6.82 12.56
N ASP A 101 -4.02 7.75 13.48
CA ASP A 101 -4.97 8.85 13.30
C ASP A 101 -4.28 10.04 12.63
N GLU A 102 -4.56 10.24 11.34
CA GLU A 102 -4.02 11.38 10.60
C GLU A 102 -4.72 12.71 10.91
N GLY A 103 -5.86 12.69 11.59
CA GLY A 103 -6.67 13.88 11.86
C GLY A 103 -7.28 14.48 10.60
N ILE A 104 -7.98 13.65 9.81
CA ILE A 104 -8.75 14.07 8.63
C ILE A 104 -10.24 14.03 8.99
N THR A 105 -10.85 15.20 9.15
CA THR A 105 -12.24 15.36 9.58
C THR A 105 -13.21 14.72 8.60
N GLY A 106 -14.20 13.96 9.11
CA GLY A 106 -15.25 13.35 8.28
C GLY A 106 -14.77 12.18 7.41
N TYR A 107 -13.55 11.69 7.65
CA TYR A 107 -13.01 10.47 7.05
C TYR A 107 -12.43 9.56 8.11
N ARG A 108 -11.55 10.10 8.97
CA ARG A 108 -10.80 9.26 9.91
C ARG A 108 -11.64 8.86 11.12
N ASP A 109 -12.63 9.67 11.51
CA ASP A 109 -13.54 9.39 12.63
C ASP A 109 -14.29 8.06 12.41
N ASP A 110 -14.99 7.93 11.29
CA ASP A 110 -15.74 6.72 10.90
C ASP A 110 -14.83 5.49 10.72
N SER A 111 -13.65 5.75 10.15
CA SER A 111 -12.65 4.74 9.89
C SER A 111 -12.05 4.18 11.19
N LEU A 112 -11.79 5.02 12.19
CA LEU A 112 -11.32 4.60 13.51
C LEU A 112 -12.39 3.84 14.29
N GLU A 113 -13.67 4.21 14.15
CA GLU A 113 -14.76 3.48 14.79
C GLU A 113 -14.87 2.05 14.26
N THR A 114 -14.66 1.86 12.96
CA THR A 114 -14.51 0.53 12.36
C THR A 114 -13.32 -0.24 12.95
N VAL A 115 -12.17 0.42 13.15
CA VAL A 115 -11.01 -0.25 13.75
C VAL A 115 -11.26 -0.67 15.20
N LYS A 116 -11.99 0.12 16.00
CA LYS A 116 -12.39 -0.28 17.36
C LYS A 116 -13.36 -1.46 17.35
N ARG A 117 -14.30 -1.50 16.40
CA ARG A 117 -15.18 -2.66 16.21
C ARG A 117 -14.38 -3.92 15.84
N ASN A 118 -13.36 -3.78 14.99
CA ASN A 118 -12.45 -4.88 14.64
C ASN A 118 -11.66 -5.40 15.85
N GLU A 119 -11.21 -4.55 16.76
CA GLU A 119 -10.56 -4.96 18.01
C GLU A 119 -11.45 -5.91 18.81
N ILE A 120 -12.72 -5.54 18.99
CA ILE A 120 -13.70 -6.34 19.74
C ILE A 120 -14.02 -7.63 18.98
N GLN A 121 -14.28 -7.53 17.67
CA GLN A 121 -14.69 -8.67 16.84
C GLN A 121 -13.61 -9.74 16.74
N TYR A 122 -12.35 -9.34 16.63
CA TYR A 122 -11.23 -10.27 16.44
C TYR A 122 -10.47 -10.58 17.73
N GLY A 123 -10.76 -9.86 18.82
CA GLY A 123 -10.07 -10.02 20.10
C GLY A 123 -8.59 -9.63 20.03
N LEU A 124 -8.26 -8.61 19.22
CA LEU A 124 -6.89 -8.17 18.97
C LEU A 124 -6.65 -6.80 19.62
N PRO A 125 -5.70 -6.66 20.56
CA PRO A 125 -5.47 -5.39 21.24
C PRO A 125 -5.10 -4.27 20.27
N LEU A 126 -5.74 -3.10 20.41
CA LEU A 126 -5.55 -1.96 19.54
C LEU A 126 -4.69 -0.87 20.16
N LYS A 127 -3.72 -0.38 19.39
CA LYS A 127 -3.03 0.89 19.65
C LYS A 127 -3.35 1.89 18.56
N ILE A 128 -3.83 3.05 18.97
CA ILE A 128 -3.96 4.23 18.11
C ILE A 128 -2.84 5.21 18.45
N VAL A 129 -2.20 5.77 17.43
CA VAL A 129 -1.27 6.90 17.54
C VAL A 129 -1.70 8.01 16.59
N SER A 130 -1.75 9.25 17.06
CA SER A 130 -2.23 10.38 16.24
C SER A 130 -1.09 11.23 15.70
N TYR A 131 -1.29 11.86 14.54
CA TYR A 131 -0.35 12.87 14.05
C TYR A 131 -0.28 14.08 14.98
N LYS A 132 -1.41 14.43 15.62
CA LYS A 132 -1.46 15.54 16.55
C LYS A 132 -0.49 15.33 17.71
N ASP A 133 -0.48 14.14 18.29
CA ASP A 133 0.40 13.81 19.42
C ASP A 133 1.86 13.64 18.97
N LEU A 134 2.08 13.03 17.81
CA LEU A 134 3.44 12.70 17.34
C LEU A 134 4.19 13.89 16.74
N TYR A 135 3.47 14.82 16.13
CA TYR A 135 4.02 15.89 15.30
C TYR A 135 3.49 17.27 15.66
N GLY A 136 2.41 17.40 16.44
CA GLY A 136 1.73 18.68 16.71
C GLY A 136 0.78 19.14 15.60
N TRP A 137 0.69 18.37 14.52
CA TRP A 137 -0.05 18.71 13.30
C TRP A 137 -1.06 17.62 12.94
N THR A 138 -2.27 17.98 12.56
CA THR A 138 -3.17 17.09 11.81
C THR A 138 -2.98 17.23 10.30
N MET A 139 -3.46 16.28 9.51
CA MET A 139 -3.48 16.42 8.06
C MET A 139 -4.33 17.59 7.59
N ASP A 140 -5.44 17.89 8.27
CA ASP A 140 -6.26 19.06 7.94
C ASP A 140 -5.50 20.38 8.16
N GLU A 141 -4.74 20.48 9.26
CA GLU A 141 -3.86 21.65 9.52
C GLU A 141 -2.75 21.77 8.48
N ILE A 142 -2.14 20.65 8.09
CA ILE A 142 -1.11 20.62 7.04
C ILE A 142 -1.69 21.08 5.70
N VAL A 143 -2.86 20.55 5.29
CA VAL A 143 -3.51 20.93 4.04
C VAL A 143 -3.92 22.40 4.04
N LYS A 144 -4.39 22.94 5.16
CA LYS A 144 -4.65 24.39 5.30
C LYS A 144 -3.41 25.23 5.04
N MET A 145 -2.23 24.77 5.44
CA MET A 145 -0.97 25.50 5.24
C MET A 145 -0.40 25.34 3.82
N ILE A 146 -0.40 24.13 3.26
CA ILE A 146 0.35 23.82 2.03
C ILE A 146 -0.54 23.76 0.77
N GLY A 147 -1.87 23.70 0.97
CA GLY A 147 -2.86 23.41 -0.05
C GLY A 147 -2.99 21.91 -0.38
N LEU A 148 -3.72 21.61 -1.45
CA LEU A 148 -3.99 20.22 -1.87
C LEU A 148 -2.82 19.55 -2.58
N LYS A 149 -1.86 20.33 -3.09
CA LYS A 149 -0.69 19.77 -3.78
C LYS A 149 0.28 19.18 -2.76
N ASN A 150 0.82 18.00 -3.05
CA ASN A 150 1.80 17.30 -2.22
C ASN A 150 1.32 16.84 -0.83
N ASN A 151 0.05 16.99 -0.47
CA ASN A 151 -0.48 16.53 0.84
C ASN A 151 -0.20 15.04 1.12
N CYS A 152 -0.33 14.18 0.11
CA CYS A 152 -0.06 12.75 0.20
C CYS A 152 1.43 12.46 0.42
N THR A 153 2.32 13.40 0.08
CA THR A 153 3.75 13.29 0.40
C THR A 153 3.98 13.45 1.90
N PHE A 154 3.38 14.47 2.53
CA PHE A 154 3.43 14.65 3.98
C PHE A 154 2.78 13.46 4.69
N CYS A 155 1.55 13.13 4.31
CA CYS A 155 0.82 12.02 4.89
C CYS A 155 1.60 10.71 4.79
N GLY A 156 2.09 10.33 3.60
CA GLY A 156 2.83 9.08 3.43
C GLY A 156 4.19 9.04 4.14
N VAL A 157 4.85 10.18 4.37
CA VAL A 157 6.09 10.25 5.15
C VAL A 157 5.80 10.13 6.65
N PHE A 158 4.84 10.89 7.16
CA PHE A 158 4.44 10.86 8.57
C PHE A 158 3.79 9.54 8.96
N ARG A 159 3.00 8.91 8.08
CA ARG A 159 2.37 7.60 8.34
C ARG A 159 3.42 6.53 8.56
N ARG A 160 4.46 6.51 7.73
CA ARG A 160 5.54 5.52 7.84
C ARG A 160 6.29 5.69 9.14
N GLN A 161 6.63 6.91 9.55
CA GLN A 161 7.31 7.14 10.83
C GLN A 161 6.37 6.89 12.02
N ALA A 162 5.07 7.18 11.90
CA ALA A 162 4.08 6.95 12.95
C ALA A 162 3.89 5.44 13.19
N LEU A 163 3.90 4.63 12.14
CA LEU A 163 3.91 3.17 12.25
C LEU A 163 5.16 2.68 13.00
N ASP A 164 6.36 3.19 12.68
CA ASP A 164 7.59 2.80 13.38
C ASP A 164 7.56 3.21 14.86
N ARG A 165 7.04 4.40 15.17
CA ARG A 165 6.85 4.87 16.56
C ARG A 165 5.83 4.02 17.30
N GLY A 166 4.67 3.74 16.69
CA GLY A 166 3.63 2.91 17.29
C GLY A 166 4.08 1.48 17.54
N ALA A 167 4.86 0.91 16.61
CA ALA A 167 5.43 -0.42 16.75
C ALA A 167 6.49 -0.47 17.88
N ALA A 168 7.33 0.57 18.02
CA ALA A 168 8.24 0.68 19.15
C ALA A 168 7.50 0.77 20.50
N LEU A 169 6.38 1.50 20.57
CA LEU A 169 5.54 1.59 21.78
C LEU A 169 4.92 0.24 22.17
N LEU A 170 4.51 -0.55 21.18
CA LEU A 170 3.96 -1.89 21.39
C LEU A 170 5.04 -2.95 21.65
N LYS A 171 6.31 -2.63 21.39
CA LYS A 171 7.45 -3.57 21.45
C LYS A 171 7.21 -4.79 20.56
N VAL A 172 6.76 -4.56 19.33
CA VAL A 172 6.57 -5.63 18.34
C VAL A 172 7.86 -5.91 17.57
N ASP A 173 8.00 -7.16 17.15
CA ASP A 173 9.13 -7.63 16.33
C ASP A 173 8.92 -7.28 14.86
N LYS A 174 7.66 -7.25 14.39
CA LYS A 174 7.31 -7.03 12.98
C LYS A 174 6.04 -6.22 12.80
N ILE A 175 5.96 -5.50 11.68
CA ILE A 175 4.72 -4.86 11.20
C ILE A 175 4.23 -5.60 9.96
N VAL A 176 2.93 -5.83 9.86
CA VAL A 176 2.29 -6.42 8.69
C VAL A 176 1.33 -5.41 8.10
N THR A 177 1.34 -5.27 6.78
CA THR A 177 0.46 -4.32 6.09
C THR A 177 -0.32 -5.01 4.98
N GLY A 178 -1.55 -4.56 4.74
CA GLY A 178 -2.46 -5.12 3.74
C GLY A 178 -2.11 -4.77 2.29
N HIS A 179 -0.85 -4.48 1.96
CA HIS A 179 -0.46 -4.20 0.57
C HIS A 179 -0.65 -5.46 -0.27
N ASN A 180 -1.49 -5.36 -1.29
CA ASN A 180 -1.90 -6.45 -2.15
C ASN A 180 -1.12 -6.48 -3.48
N ALA A 181 -1.38 -7.46 -4.35
CA ALA A 181 -0.67 -7.61 -5.62
C ALA A 181 -0.80 -6.36 -6.52
N ASP A 182 -1.98 -5.77 -6.58
CA ASP A 182 -2.26 -4.54 -7.34
C ASP A 182 -1.39 -3.37 -6.82
N ASP A 183 -1.30 -3.18 -5.48
CA ASP A 183 -0.46 -2.13 -4.88
C ASP A 183 1.03 -2.26 -5.24
N ILE A 184 1.52 -3.51 -5.32
CA ILE A 184 2.91 -3.82 -5.68
C ILE A 184 3.13 -3.57 -7.16
N ALA A 185 2.22 -4.01 -8.03
CA ALA A 185 2.27 -3.76 -9.47
C ALA A 185 2.22 -2.26 -9.78
N GLU A 186 1.32 -1.50 -9.13
CA GLU A 186 1.28 -0.04 -9.19
C GLU A 186 2.64 0.56 -8.81
N THR A 187 3.27 0.05 -7.74
CA THR A 187 4.54 0.58 -7.24
C THR A 187 5.69 0.29 -8.21
N VAL A 188 5.73 -0.90 -8.83
CA VAL A 188 6.70 -1.25 -9.89
C VAL A 188 6.55 -0.27 -11.06
N LEU A 189 5.33 -0.12 -11.58
CA LEU A 189 5.04 0.78 -12.70
C LEU A 189 5.43 2.22 -12.39
N LEU A 190 5.06 2.73 -11.21
CA LEU A 190 5.40 4.08 -10.77
C LEU A 190 6.90 4.32 -10.71
N ASN A 191 7.71 3.33 -10.30
CA ASN A 191 9.16 3.48 -10.25
C ASN A 191 9.79 3.41 -11.65
N ILE A 192 9.24 2.61 -12.57
CA ILE A 192 9.64 2.59 -13.99
C ILE A 192 9.38 3.97 -14.61
N LEU A 193 8.15 4.49 -14.48
CA LEU A 193 7.76 5.79 -15.06
C LEU A 193 8.58 6.97 -14.50
N ARG A 194 9.07 6.85 -13.26
CA ARG A 194 9.94 7.85 -12.61
C ARG A 194 11.43 7.67 -12.90
N GLY A 195 11.82 6.57 -13.54
CA GLY A 195 13.22 6.19 -13.69
C GLY A 195 13.94 5.99 -12.33
N ASP A 196 13.23 5.57 -11.28
CA ASP A 196 13.79 5.39 -9.94
C ASP A 196 14.29 3.95 -9.75
N ILE A 197 15.40 3.64 -10.42
CA ILE A 197 15.98 2.29 -10.46
C ILE A 197 16.33 1.78 -9.06
N ALA A 198 16.84 2.63 -8.16
CA ALA A 198 17.20 2.25 -6.78
C ALA A 198 16.00 1.88 -5.89
N ARG A 199 14.79 2.36 -6.21
CA ARG A 199 13.56 1.91 -5.55
C ARG A 199 12.97 0.68 -6.23
N LEU A 200 13.15 0.55 -7.53
CA LEU A 200 12.64 -0.58 -8.31
C LEU A 200 13.15 -1.93 -7.77
N SER A 201 14.44 -2.06 -7.42
CA SER A 201 14.98 -3.32 -6.84
C SER A 201 14.33 -3.77 -5.54
N ARG A 202 13.86 -2.83 -4.73
CA ARG A 202 13.38 -3.13 -3.37
C ARG A 202 11.86 -3.09 -3.26
N CYS A 203 11.16 -2.57 -4.28
CA CYS A 203 9.73 -2.35 -4.17
C CYS A 203 8.90 -3.65 -4.13
N THR A 204 9.43 -4.72 -4.73
CA THR A 204 8.84 -6.08 -4.74
C THR A 204 9.27 -6.92 -3.53
N ALA A 205 10.13 -6.41 -2.65
CA ALA A 205 10.54 -7.16 -1.46
C ALA A 205 9.32 -7.45 -0.56
N ILE A 206 9.19 -8.72 -0.18
CA ILE A 206 8.09 -9.20 0.67
C ILE A 206 8.25 -8.71 2.10
N THR A 207 9.50 -8.66 2.55
CA THR A 207 9.93 -8.02 3.78
C THR A 207 10.76 -6.79 3.43
N THR A 208 10.49 -5.68 4.07
CA THR A 208 11.24 -4.43 3.89
C THR A 208 11.72 -3.92 5.25
N GLY A 209 12.89 -3.27 5.27
CA GLY A 209 13.45 -2.73 6.52
C GLY A 209 14.01 -3.80 7.46
N GLU A 210 14.52 -4.92 6.93
CA GLU A 210 15.23 -5.94 7.71
C GLU A 210 16.50 -5.38 8.38
N ASP A 211 17.16 -4.42 7.72
CA ASP A 211 18.29 -3.65 8.29
C ASP A 211 17.83 -2.55 9.27
N GLY A 212 16.52 -2.41 9.46
CA GLY A 212 15.88 -1.43 10.30
C GLY A 212 15.49 -1.95 11.68
N PRO A 213 14.97 -1.09 12.57
CA PRO A 213 14.59 -1.53 13.90
C PRO A 213 13.37 -2.45 13.88
N ILE A 214 12.47 -2.31 12.88
CA ILE A 214 11.23 -3.10 12.79
C ILE A 214 10.94 -3.42 11.31
N PRO A 215 11.15 -4.68 10.88
CA PRO A 215 10.83 -5.09 9.51
C PRO A 215 9.32 -5.09 9.24
N ARG A 216 8.98 -4.89 7.96
CA ARG A 216 7.60 -4.81 7.47
C ARG A 216 7.32 -5.90 6.45
N CYS A 217 6.33 -6.74 6.74
CA CYS A 217 5.94 -7.90 5.93
C CYS A 217 4.64 -7.61 5.15
N LYS A 218 4.51 -8.26 3.98
CA LYS A 218 3.35 -8.13 3.08
C LYS A 218 2.78 -9.50 2.69
N PRO A 219 1.96 -10.15 3.54
CA PRO A 219 1.38 -11.46 3.24
C PRO A 219 0.52 -11.47 1.97
N PHE A 220 -0.10 -10.33 1.62
CA PHE A 220 -0.95 -10.20 0.42
C PHE A 220 -0.17 -9.87 -0.85
N LYS A 221 1.16 -9.99 -0.86
CA LYS A 221 2.02 -9.65 -2.02
C LYS A 221 1.54 -10.24 -3.35
N TYR A 222 0.95 -11.43 -3.34
CA TYR A 222 0.45 -12.12 -4.55
C TYR A 222 -1.08 -12.33 -4.55
N THR A 223 -1.78 -11.64 -3.65
CA THR A 223 -3.24 -11.70 -3.49
C THR A 223 -3.87 -10.52 -4.23
N TYR A 224 -4.87 -10.78 -5.09
CA TYR A 224 -5.50 -9.73 -5.90
C TYR A 224 -6.47 -8.90 -5.05
N GLU A 225 -6.53 -7.60 -5.29
CA GLU A 225 -7.46 -6.70 -4.61
C GLU A 225 -8.92 -7.18 -4.75
N LYS A 226 -9.31 -7.64 -5.94
CA LYS A 226 -10.65 -8.17 -6.18
C LYS A 226 -10.96 -9.41 -5.34
N GLU A 227 -9.98 -10.28 -5.11
CA GLU A 227 -10.19 -11.46 -4.26
C GLU A 227 -10.33 -11.03 -2.79
N ILE A 228 -9.56 -10.03 -2.33
CA ILE A 228 -9.71 -9.44 -0.99
C ILE A 228 -11.13 -8.86 -0.81
N VAL A 229 -11.63 -8.13 -1.81
CA VAL A 229 -13.00 -7.58 -1.81
C VAL A 229 -14.04 -8.69 -1.74
N MET A 230 -13.91 -9.72 -2.59
CA MET A 230 -14.83 -10.86 -2.60
C MET A 230 -14.81 -11.60 -1.25
N TYR A 231 -13.63 -11.79 -0.68
CA TYR A 231 -13.45 -12.45 0.61
C TYR A 231 -14.14 -11.66 1.73
N ALA A 232 -13.90 -10.36 1.82
CA ALA A 232 -14.56 -9.46 2.78
C ALA A 232 -16.08 -9.52 2.65
N TYR A 233 -16.60 -9.45 1.41
CA TYR A 233 -18.03 -9.51 1.11
C TYR A 233 -18.65 -10.83 1.56
N PHE A 234 -18.06 -11.97 1.18
CA PHE A 234 -18.63 -13.28 1.52
C PHE A 234 -18.55 -13.58 3.01
N LYS A 235 -17.48 -13.17 3.69
CA LYS A 235 -17.34 -13.29 5.14
C LYS A 235 -18.15 -12.23 5.92
N LYS A 236 -18.74 -11.25 5.22
CA LYS A 236 -19.47 -10.11 5.79
C LYS A 236 -18.64 -9.35 6.82
N LEU A 237 -17.38 -9.08 6.48
CA LEU A 237 -16.48 -8.34 7.37
C LEU A 237 -16.88 -6.86 7.41
N ASP A 238 -16.77 -6.26 8.59
CA ASP A 238 -17.03 -4.84 8.81
C ASP A 238 -15.79 -4.03 8.40
N TYR A 239 -15.92 -3.23 7.35
CA TYR A 239 -14.84 -2.37 6.87
C TYR A 239 -15.38 -1.04 6.36
N PHE A 240 -14.55 -0.02 6.46
CA PHE A 240 -14.81 1.30 5.95
C PHE A 240 -14.40 1.39 4.48
N SER A 241 -15.30 1.81 3.60
CA SER A 241 -15.09 1.80 2.15
C SER A 241 -14.86 3.18 1.52
N THR A 242 -15.03 4.26 2.27
CA THR A 242 -14.87 5.61 1.73
C THR A 242 -13.41 5.87 1.40
N GLU A 243 -13.13 6.54 0.28
CA GLU A 243 -11.79 6.98 -0.06
C GLU A 243 -11.43 8.29 0.66
N CYS A 244 -10.13 8.49 0.90
CA CYS A 244 -9.64 9.71 1.54
C CYS A 244 -9.90 10.93 0.63
N ILE A 245 -10.50 11.99 1.18
CA ILE A 245 -10.84 13.24 0.47
C ILE A 245 -9.63 13.93 -0.20
N TYR A 246 -8.41 13.64 0.25
CA TYR A 246 -7.17 14.19 -0.29
C TYR A 246 -6.48 13.27 -1.32
N SER A 247 -6.95 12.04 -1.48
CA SER A 247 -6.40 11.04 -2.41
C SER A 247 -6.58 11.34 -3.91
N PRO A 248 -7.66 12.00 -4.38
CA PRO A 248 -7.90 12.18 -5.83
C PRO A 248 -6.76 12.88 -6.60
N ASN A 249 -5.97 13.72 -5.91
CA ASN A 249 -4.84 14.43 -6.53
C ASN A 249 -3.53 13.62 -6.53
N ALA A 250 -3.55 12.36 -6.07
CA ALA A 250 -2.36 11.53 -6.00
C ALA A 250 -2.01 10.93 -7.36
N TYR A 251 -0.76 11.08 -7.78
CA TYR A 251 -0.23 10.49 -9.02
C TYR A 251 -0.41 8.97 -9.13
N ARG A 252 -0.56 8.28 -7.99
CA ARG A 252 -0.84 6.83 -7.94
C ARG A 252 -2.16 6.46 -8.65
N GLY A 253 -3.13 7.38 -8.72
CA GLY A 253 -4.41 7.14 -9.42
C GLY A 253 -4.22 6.72 -10.88
N PHE A 254 -3.32 7.38 -11.62
CA PHE A 254 -3.05 7.04 -13.03
C PHE A 254 -2.47 5.63 -13.20
N ALA A 255 -1.54 5.23 -12.31
CA ALA A 255 -0.99 3.88 -12.33
C ALA A 255 -2.06 2.84 -12.03
N ARG A 256 -2.95 3.12 -11.06
CA ARG A 256 -4.07 2.25 -10.71
C ARG A 256 -5.04 2.03 -11.87
N GLU A 257 -5.45 3.11 -12.55
CA GLU A 257 -6.34 3.02 -13.71
C GLU A 257 -5.72 2.17 -14.82
N PHE A 258 -4.45 2.41 -15.14
CA PHE A 258 -3.73 1.63 -16.15
C PHE A 258 -3.62 0.14 -15.79
N ILE A 259 -3.30 -0.19 -14.53
CA ILE A 259 -3.23 -1.59 -14.07
C ILE A 259 -4.61 -2.26 -14.19
N LYS A 260 -5.70 -1.56 -13.85
CA LYS A 260 -7.07 -2.08 -14.00
C LYS A 260 -7.41 -2.37 -15.46
N ASP A 261 -6.97 -1.53 -16.39
CA ASP A 261 -7.17 -1.77 -17.83
C ASP A 261 -6.36 -2.97 -18.32
N LEU A 262 -5.11 -3.12 -17.89
CA LEU A 262 -4.30 -4.30 -18.18
C LEU A 262 -4.91 -5.58 -17.62
N GLU A 263 -5.42 -5.55 -16.40
CA GLU A 263 -6.07 -6.69 -15.75
C GLU A 263 -7.31 -7.16 -16.52
N ARG A 264 -8.10 -6.22 -17.08
CA ARG A 264 -9.27 -6.54 -17.92
C ARG A 264 -8.87 -7.31 -19.18
N LEU A 265 -7.75 -6.95 -19.80
CA LEU A 265 -7.24 -7.61 -21.01
C LEU A 265 -6.59 -8.95 -20.68
N ARG A 266 -5.74 -8.99 -19.66
CA ARG A 266 -5.01 -10.17 -19.21
C ARG A 266 -4.88 -10.13 -17.68
N PRO A 267 -5.71 -10.88 -16.93
CA PRO A 267 -5.68 -10.84 -15.47
C PRO A 267 -4.32 -11.17 -14.86
N ARG A 268 -3.54 -12.02 -15.53
CA ARG A 268 -2.18 -12.40 -15.12
C ARG A 268 -1.17 -11.24 -15.17
N ALA A 269 -1.47 -10.13 -15.85
CA ALA A 269 -0.59 -8.98 -15.99
C ALA A 269 -0.10 -8.42 -14.64
N ILE A 270 -0.95 -8.43 -13.60
CA ILE A 270 -0.58 -7.97 -12.25
C ILE A 270 0.62 -8.79 -11.73
N LEU A 271 0.53 -10.12 -11.74
CA LEU A 271 1.62 -10.99 -11.27
C LEU A 271 2.84 -10.94 -12.20
N ASP A 272 2.62 -10.86 -13.51
CA ASP A 272 3.72 -10.77 -14.49
C ASP A 272 4.53 -9.46 -14.28
N ILE A 273 3.89 -8.35 -13.90
CA ILE A 273 4.56 -7.09 -13.53
C ILE A 273 5.36 -7.26 -12.23
N ILE A 274 4.79 -7.90 -11.20
CA ILE A 274 5.50 -8.18 -9.95
C ILE A 274 6.73 -9.05 -10.24
N LYS A 275 6.55 -10.12 -11.02
CA LYS A 275 7.62 -11.03 -11.40
C LYS A 275 8.74 -10.32 -12.16
N SER A 276 8.38 -9.45 -13.10
CA SER A 276 9.34 -8.57 -13.79
C SER A 276 10.11 -7.69 -12.80
N GLY A 277 9.40 -7.13 -11.81
CA GLY A 277 9.95 -6.38 -10.70
C GLY A 277 10.97 -7.16 -9.84
N GLU A 278 10.72 -8.44 -9.60
CA GLU A 278 11.61 -9.35 -8.84
C GLU A 278 12.85 -9.77 -9.64
N ASP A 279 12.69 -9.93 -10.95
CA ASP A 279 13.75 -10.41 -11.84
C ASP A 279 14.64 -9.27 -12.34
N PHE A 280 14.23 -7.99 -12.21
CA PHE A 280 15.06 -6.85 -12.57
C PHE A 280 16.42 -6.91 -11.89
N ARG A 281 17.47 -6.99 -12.72
CA ARG A 281 18.87 -6.86 -12.30
C ARG A 281 19.30 -5.43 -12.48
N ILE A 282 19.74 -4.81 -11.40
CA ILE A 282 20.29 -3.46 -11.42
C ILE A 282 21.79 -3.55 -11.72
N ALA A 283 22.28 -2.68 -12.60
CA ALA A 283 23.70 -2.55 -12.86
C ALA A 283 24.46 -2.21 -11.57
N THR A 284 25.59 -2.89 -11.34
CA THR A 284 26.44 -2.72 -10.15
C THR A 284 26.95 -1.29 -9.95
N THR A 285 26.95 -0.48 -11.00
CA THR A 285 27.30 0.95 -10.98
C THR A 285 26.22 1.84 -10.35
N THR A 286 25.04 1.32 -10.06
CA THR A 286 23.94 2.12 -9.50
C THR A 286 24.21 2.43 -8.04
N LYS A 287 24.47 3.70 -7.72
CA LYS A 287 24.66 4.17 -6.34
C LYS A 287 23.38 3.94 -5.53
N MET A 288 23.44 3.02 -4.56
CA MET A 288 22.41 2.88 -3.55
C MET A 288 22.62 3.95 -2.47
N PRO A 289 21.54 4.53 -1.91
CA PRO A 289 21.69 5.40 -0.75
C PRO A 289 22.22 4.60 0.43
N GLU A 290 23.26 5.10 1.07
CA GLU A 290 23.75 4.56 2.34
C GLU A 290 22.66 4.72 3.41
N GLN A 291 22.45 3.68 4.20
CA GLN A 291 21.55 3.73 5.34
C GLN A 291 22.31 4.25 6.56
N GLY A 292 21.73 5.22 7.25
CA GLY A 292 22.20 5.72 8.54
C GLY A 292 21.03 6.04 9.45
N THR A 293 21.31 6.77 10.53
CA THR A 293 20.32 7.19 11.51
C THR A 293 20.15 8.70 11.48
N CYS A 294 18.90 9.17 11.55
CA CYS A 294 18.60 10.58 11.64
C CYS A 294 19.09 11.16 12.97
N GLU A 295 19.92 12.20 12.92
CA GLU A 295 20.45 12.85 14.13
C GLU A 295 19.39 13.47 15.04
N ARG A 296 18.23 13.84 14.49
CA ARG A 296 17.14 14.49 15.25
C ARG A 296 16.23 13.50 15.96
N CYS A 297 15.96 12.33 15.37
CA CYS A 297 14.94 11.42 15.88
C CYS A 297 15.38 9.96 16.01
N GLY A 298 16.62 9.62 15.63
CA GLY A 298 17.17 8.27 15.71
C GLY A 298 16.67 7.27 14.66
N TYR A 299 15.58 7.57 13.94
CA TYR A 299 15.03 6.67 12.91
C TYR A 299 15.89 6.61 11.65
N ILE A 300 15.76 5.52 10.88
CA ILE A 300 16.51 5.27 9.64
C ILE A 300 16.41 6.46 8.69
N SER A 301 17.55 6.89 8.17
CA SER A 301 17.64 7.90 7.13
C SER A 301 18.88 7.71 6.27
N SER A 302 18.77 8.03 4.99
CA SER A 302 19.93 8.15 4.09
C SER A 302 20.48 9.58 4.02
N GLN A 303 20.07 10.44 4.95
CA GLN A 303 20.46 11.84 5.06
C GLN A 303 20.65 12.19 6.53
N LYS A 304 21.31 13.32 6.82
CA LYS A 304 21.50 13.83 8.18
C LYS A 304 20.19 13.88 8.97
N TRP A 305 19.15 14.47 8.36
CA TRP A 305 17.78 14.50 8.89
C TRP A 305 16.86 13.68 8.00
N CYS A 306 16.01 12.85 8.63
CA CYS A 306 15.01 12.09 7.89
C CYS A 306 13.97 13.01 7.26
N LYS A 307 13.31 12.52 6.21
CA LYS A 307 12.33 13.30 5.47
C LYS A 307 11.21 13.83 6.38
N ALA A 308 10.78 13.05 7.37
CA ALA A 308 9.77 13.49 8.33
C ALA A 308 10.26 14.69 9.15
N CYS A 309 11.49 14.63 9.70
CA CYS A 309 12.08 15.75 10.44
C CYS A 309 12.26 17.01 9.59
N VAL A 310 12.63 16.86 8.31
CA VAL A 310 12.77 18.01 7.39
C VAL A 310 11.40 18.62 7.09
N LEU A 311 10.39 17.82 6.77
CA LEU A 311 9.04 18.31 6.49
C LEU A 311 8.41 18.97 7.73
N LEU A 312 8.60 18.38 8.91
CA LEU A 312 8.11 18.93 10.18
C LEU A 312 8.77 20.27 10.51
N GLU A 313 10.08 20.39 10.30
CA GLU A 313 10.77 21.68 10.46
C GLU A 313 10.23 22.73 9.49
N GLY A 314 9.99 22.33 8.25
CA GLY A 314 9.36 23.19 7.24
C GLY A 314 8.00 23.71 7.70
N LEU A 315 7.14 22.85 8.25
CA LEU A 315 5.83 23.26 8.79
C LEU A 315 5.99 24.22 9.97
N ASN A 316 6.84 23.89 10.94
CA ASN A 316 7.01 24.70 12.16
C ASN A 316 7.62 26.08 11.89
N ARG A 317 8.40 26.23 10.82
CA ARG A 317 8.99 27.51 10.38
C ARG A 317 8.13 28.28 9.38
N GLY A 318 6.97 27.76 8.98
CA GLY A 318 6.17 28.37 7.90
C GLY A 318 6.82 28.29 6.51
N LEU A 319 7.74 27.34 6.32
CA LEU A 319 8.44 27.06 5.06
C LEU A 319 8.06 25.67 4.52
N PRO A 320 6.78 25.42 4.16
CA PRO A 320 6.29 24.08 3.84
C PRO A 320 6.89 23.46 2.57
N LYS A 321 7.53 24.26 1.70
CA LYS A 321 8.26 23.75 0.53
C LYS A 321 9.59 23.09 0.91
N MET A 322 10.07 23.30 2.14
CA MET A 322 11.29 22.69 2.65
C MET A 322 11.16 21.18 2.63
N GLY A 323 12.01 20.53 1.82
CA GLY A 323 11.95 19.08 1.66
C GLY A 323 10.84 18.59 0.73
N ILE A 324 10.25 19.39 -0.15
CA ILE A 324 9.44 18.88 -1.27
C ILE A 324 10.33 18.82 -2.52
N GLY A 325 10.42 17.66 -3.16
CA GLY A 325 11.30 17.41 -4.32
C GLY A 325 12.62 16.69 -3.98
N ARG A 326 13.41 16.36 -5.02
CA ARG A 326 14.78 15.84 -4.89
C ARG A 326 15.71 17.03 -4.65
N SER A 327 16.21 17.18 -3.42
CA SER A 327 17.31 18.10 -3.13
C SER A 327 18.54 17.66 -3.95
N ARG A 328 19.14 18.56 -4.72
CA ARG A 328 20.55 18.37 -5.11
C ARG A 328 21.37 18.45 -3.82
N ALA A 329 22.40 17.61 -3.69
CA ALA A 329 23.32 17.69 -2.56
C ALA A 329 23.90 19.11 -2.51
N GLY A 330 23.54 19.92 -1.50
CA GLY A 330 24.02 21.30 -1.35
C GLY A 330 23.13 22.23 -0.52
N ASP A 331 21.81 22.07 -0.53
CA ASP A 331 20.90 23.11 -0.02
C ASP A 331 20.60 23.07 1.50
N ILE A 332 21.43 22.38 2.30
CA ILE A 332 21.29 22.38 3.76
C ILE A 332 22.59 22.89 4.39
N ASN A 333 22.99 24.11 4.04
CA ASN A 333 23.88 24.92 4.87
C ASN A 333 23.26 26.31 4.99
N GLY A 334 22.75 26.62 6.18
CA GLY A 334 22.26 27.95 6.51
C GLY A 334 23.40 28.85 6.92
N SER A 335 23.68 29.88 6.11
CA SER A 335 24.28 31.15 6.52
C SER A 335 24.24 32.12 5.33
N ASP A 336 23.33 33.08 5.37
CA ASP A 336 23.62 34.51 5.24
C ASP A 336 22.45 35.32 4.68
N HIS A 337 22.03 36.28 5.51
CA HIS A 337 21.33 37.46 5.07
C HIS A 337 22.15 38.20 4.01
N LYS A 338 21.55 38.47 2.83
CA LYS A 338 21.75 39.74 2.12
C LYS A 338 20.61 40.03 1.15
N LYS A 339 20.13 41.27 1.20
CA LYS A 339 19.06 41.86 0.40
C LYS A 339 19.45 41.94 -1.09
N ALA A 340 18.42 41.71 -1.93
CA ALA A 340 18.12 42.30 -3.23
C ALA A 340 19.25 42.72 -4.18
N THR A 341 19.22 42.16 -5.40
CA THR A 341 19.26 42.95 -6.65
C THR A 341 18.57 42.20 -7.79
N LYS A 342 17.73 42.92 -8.53
CA LYS A 342 17.10 42.52 -9.79
C LYS A 342 18.17 42.25 -10.86
N ALA A 343 18.03 41.16 -11.60
CA ALA A 343 18.52 41.07 -12.97
C ALA A 343 17.58 40.15 -13.76
N GLY A 344 16.97 40.70 -14.81
CA GLY A 344 16.07 39.98 -15.70
C GLY A 344 16.81 38.97 -16.56
N SER A 345 16.17 37.86 -16.87
CA SER A 345 16.61 36.94 -17.91
C SER A 345 15.42 36.51 -18.76
N ILE A 346 15.57 36.82 -20.03
CA ILE A 346 14.69 36.60 -21.17
C ILE A 346 14.28 35.12 -21.27
N VAL A 347 12.96 34.86 -21.29
CA VAL A 347 12.39 33.55 -21.65
C VAL A 347 12.23 33.52 -23.16
N LYS A 348 13.03 32.70 -23.85
CA LYS A 348 12.73 32.27 -25.23
C LYS A 348 11.86 31.01 -25.17
N SER A 349 10.63 31.15 -25.63
CA SER A 349 9.70 30.06 -25.94
C SER A 349 10.28 29.16 -27.03
N ILE A 350 10.38 27.86 -26.76
CA ILE A 350 10.63 26.85 -27.80
C ILE A 350 9.27 26.31 -28.23
N GLU A 351 8.89 26.66 -29.46
CA GLU A 351 7.71 26.16 -30.16
C GLU A 351 7.83 24.66 -30.43
N SER A 352 6.71 23.96 -30.23
CA SER A 352 6.49 22.57 -30.58
C SER A 352 6.51 22.38 -32.10
N LYS A 353 7.50 21.63 -32.61
CA LYS A 353 7.44 21.09 -33.97
C LYS A 353 6.69 19.75 -33.96
N GLN A 354 5.62 19.70 -34.74
CA GLN A 354 4.94 18.49 -35.18
C GLN A 354 5.90 17.54 -35.90
N CYS A 355 5.85 16.25 -35.55
CA CYS A 355 6.26 15.12 -36.38
C CYS A 355 5.77 13.88 -35.61
N GLY A 356 5.05 12.89 -36.12
CA GLY A 356 4.47 12.55 -37.40
C GLY A 356 3.76 11.21 -37.14
N SER A 357 2.65 10.94 -37.80
CA SER A 357 1.92 9.67 -37.73
C SER A 357 2.82 8.52 -38.18
N LEU A 358 2.90 7.45 -37.38
CA LEU A 358 3.34 6.15 -37.85
C LEU A 358 2.36 5.09 -37.36
N ASP A 359 1.59 4.61 -38.33
CA ASP A 359 0.86 3.34 -38.28
C ASP A 359 1.87 2.19 -38.12
N PHE A 360 1.66 1.35 -37.09
CA PHE A 360 1.75 -0.12 -37.11
C PHE A 360 1.17 -0.69 -35.80
#